data_AF-A0A1G1NG14-F1
#
_entry.id   AF-A0A1G1NG14-F1
#
_cell.length_a   1.000
_cell.length_b   1.000
_cell.length_c   1.000
_cell.angle_alpha   90.00
_cell.angle_beta   90.00
_cell.angle_gamma   90.00
#
_symmetry.space_group_name_H-M   'P 1'
#
loop_
_entity.id
_entity.type
_entity.pdbx_description
1 polymer ?
#
loop_
_entity_poly.entity_id
_entity_poly.type
_entity_poly.pdbx_seq_one_letter_code
_entity_poly.pdbx_strand_id
1 'polypeptide(L)'
;MGPFPVSPSTQRELEALMRRLGVQERDFEERFIRSGGPGGQNVNKVATCVVLRHRPSGLEVRCQQERSQALNRFLARRILLRRLEAQRLGAASAEAQRIAKIRRQKYRRSKRAKDKMLAAKKLHARKKELRRPPGPLE
;
A
#
# COMPACT_ATOMS: atom_id res chain seq x y z
N MET A 1 -30.34 -13.98 -0.21
CA MET A 1 -29.31 -13.20 0.51
C MET A 1 -27.94 -13.71 0.09
N GLY A 2 -27.04 -12.84 -0.39
CA GLY A 2 -25.67 -13.26 -0.74
C GLY A 2 -24.79 -13.46 0.50
N PRO A 3 -23.59 -14.03 0.35
CA PRO A 3 -22.70 -14.40 1.46
C PRO A 3 -22.11 -13.20 2.22
N PHE A 4 -22.23 -11.99 1.67
CA PHE A 4 -21.69 -10.75 2.24
C PHE A 4 -22.73 -9.63 2.24
N PRO A 5 -22.69 -8.69 3.21
CA PRO A 5 -23.57 -7.52 3.24
C PRO A 5 -23.09 -6.41 2.29
N VAL A 6 -22.91 -6.73 1.01
CA VAL A 6 -22.51 -5.79 -0.05
C VAL A 6 -23.43 -5.94 -1.26
N SER A 7 -23.39 -4.98 -2.18
CA SER A 7 -24.27 -5.00 -3.35
C SER A 7 -24.05 -6.26 -4.22
N PRO A 8 -25.10 -6.79 -4.87
CA PRO A 8 -24.98 -7.96 -5.75
C PRO A 8 -24.01 -7.77 -6.92
N SER A 9 -23.80 -6.53 -7.38
CA SER A 9 -22.79 -6.22 -8.40
C SER A 9 -21.37 -6.47 -7.88
N THR A 10 -21.08 -5.99 -6.67
CA THR A 10 -19.79 -6.13 -6.01
C THR A 10 -19.46 -7.59 -5.70
N GLN A 11 -20.46 -8.42 -5.39
CA GLN A 11 -20.29 -9.87 -5.20
C GLN A 11 -19.89 -10.56 -6.52
N ARG A 12 -20.61 -10.25 -7.61
CA ARG A 12 -20.31 -10.79 -8.94
C ARG A 12 -18.90 -10.44 -9.41
N GLU A 13 -18.43 -9.22 -9.15
CA GLU A 13 -17.05 -8.82 -9.44
C GLU A 13 -16.02 -9.67 -8.69
N LEU A 14 -16.26 -9.96 -7.42
CA LEU A 14 -15.38 -10.79 -6.61
C LEU A 14 -15.34 -12.22 -7.16
N GLU A 15 -16.51 -12.82 -7.45
CA GLU A 15 -16.61 -14.16 -8.02
C GLU A 15 -15.94 -14.26 -9.39
N ALA A 16 -16.12 -13.24 -10.25
CA ALA A 16 -15.47 -13.17 -11.55
C ALA A 16 -13.94 -13.10 -11.40
N LEU A 17 -13.43 -12.33 -10.42
CA LEU A 17 -12.01 -12.24 -10.11
C LEU A 17 -11.45 -13.58 -9.63
N MET A 18 -12.17 -14.27 -8.75
CA MET A 18 -11.80 -15.60 -8.26
C MET A 18 -11.73 -16.62 -9.39
N ARG A 19 -12.75 -16.65 -10.25
CA ARG A 19 -12.81 -17.51 -11.42
C ARG A 19 -11.64 -17.25 -12.38
N ARG A 20 -11.36 -15.97 -12.69
CA ARG A 20 -10.23 -15.59 -13.54
C ARG A 20 -8.89 -16.02 -12.96
N LEU A 21 -8.75 -15.99 -11.64
CA LEU A 21 -7.54 -16.44 -10.96
C LEU A 21 -7.53 -17.95 -10.68
N GLY A 22 -8.61 -18.69 -10.96
CA GLY A 22 -8.72 -20.11 -10.66
C GLY A 22 -8.67 -20.42 -9.16
N VAL A 23 -9.10 -19.49 -8.31
CA VAL A 23 -9.11 -19.63 -6.85
C VAL A 23 -10.50 -20.05 -6.38
N GLN A 24 -10.56 -20.98 -5.44
CA GLN A 24 -11.82 -21.49 -4.89
C GLN A 24 -11.93 -21.20 -3.39
N GLU A 25 -13.15 -21.13 -2.90
CA GLU A 25 -13.49 -20.79 -1.51
C GLU A 25 -12.81 -21.73 -0.50
N ARG A 26 -12.65 -23.00 -0.86
CA ARG A 26 -12.01 -24.03 -0.06
C ARG A 26 -10.50 -23.85 0.12
N ASP A 27 -9.87 -23.03 -0.73
CA ASP A 27 -8.44 -22.77 -0.68
C ASP A 27 -8.09 -21.74 0.40
N PHE A 28 -9.10 -21.14 1.03
CA PHE A 28 -8.94 -20.14 2.07
C PHE A 28 -9.08 -20.73 3.48
N GLU A 29 -8.10 -20.43 4.32
CA GLU A 29 -8.21 -20.55 5.77
C GLU A 29 -8.57 -19.19 6.34
N GLU A 30 -9.75 -19.06 6.94
CA GLU A 30 -10.17 -17.86 7.65
C GLU A 30 -10.03 -18.03 9.17
N ARG A 31 -9.50 -17.00 9.83
CA ARG A 31 -9.40 -16.91 11.29
C ARG A 31 -9.86 -15.53 11.74
N PHE A 32 -10.53 -15.48 12.88
CA PHE A 32 -11.01 -14.22 13.46
C PHE A 32 -10.18 -13.88 14.69
N ILE A 33 -9.64 -12.68 14.71
CA ILE A 33 -8.82 -12.17 15.81
C ILE A 33 -9.40 -10.86 16.32
N ARG A 34 -9.05 -10.51 17.56
CA ARG A 34 -9.31 -9.17 18.08
C ARG A 34 -8.40 -8.18 17.38
N SER A 35 -8.98 -7.04 16.99
CA SER A 35 -8.24 -5.96 16.35
C SER A 35 -7.28 -5.34 17.36
N GLY A 36 -6.04 -5.08 16.95
CA GLY A 36 -5.06 -4.38 17.78
C GLY A 36 -5.13 -2.86 17.60
N GLY A 37 -4.85 -2.10 18.66
CA GLY A 37 -4.69 -0.65 18.61
C GLY A 37 -5.47 0.10 19.70
N PRO A 38 -5.25 1.43 19.83
CA PRO A 38 -6.06 2.27 20.70
C PRO A 38 -7.50 2.26 20.19
N GLY A 39 -8.40 1.63 20.94
CA GLY A 39 -9.78 1.44 20.55
C GLY A 39 -10.73 1.42 21.75
N GLY A 40 -12.01 1.69 21.47
CA GLY A 40 -13.08 1.61 22.47
C GLY A 40 -13.47 0.17 22.80
N GLN A 41 -14.54 0.02 23.58
CA GLN A 41 -15.03 -1.29 24.05
C GLN A 41 -15.21 -2.33 22.93
N ASN A 42 -15.66 -1.91 21.75
CA ASN A 42 -15.91 -2.81 20.62
C ASN A 42 -14.61 -3.46 20.09
N VAL A 43 -13.53 -2.68 19.95
CA VAL A 43 -12.21 -3.17 19.46
C VAL A 43 -11.62 -4.20 20.42
N ASN A 44 -11.77 -3.97 21.73
CA ASN A 44 -11.19 -4.84 22.76
C ASN A 44 -12.00 -6.12 23.00
N LYS A 45 -13.32 -6.07 22.81
CA LYS A 45 -14.23 -7.19 23.13
C LYS A 45 -14.54 -8.08 21.91
N VAL A 46 -14.66 -7.50 20.72
CA VAL A 46 -15.19 -8.21 19.55
C VAL A 46 -14.06 -8.59 18.59
N ALA A 47 -14.03 -9.88 18.19
CA ALA A 47 -13.06 -10.41 17.23
C ALA A 47 -13.44 -10.07 15.78
N THR A 48 -13.42 -8.78 15.43
CA THR A 48 -13.84 -8.27 14.11
C THR A 48 -12.77 -8.38 13.03
N CYS A 49 -11.50 -8.51 13.41
CA CYS A 49 -10.39 -8.60 12.45
C CYS A 49 -10.36 -9.98 11.80
N VAL A 50 -10.24 -10.00 10.48
CA VAL A 50 -10.21 -11.22 9.68
C VAL A 50 -8.79 -11.45 9.19
N VAL A 51 -8.23 -12.60 9.54
CA VAL A 51 -7.00 -13.13 8.96
C VAL A 51 -7.40 -14.16 7.93
N LEU A 52 -7.08 -13.91 6.67
CA LEU A 52 -7.39 -14.79 5.55
C LEU A 52 -6.09 -15.26 4.92
N ARG A 53 -5.88 -16.57 4.90
CA ARG A 53 -4.73 -17.23 4.30
C ARG A 53 -5.15 -18.04 3.09
N HIS A 54 -4.49 -17.85 1.96
CA HIS A 54 -4.63 -18.72 0.81
C HIS A 54 -3.61 -19.86 0.92
N ARG A 55 -4.09 -21.09 1.10
CA ARG A 55 -3.26 -22.27 1.32
C ARG A 55 -2.24 -22.52 0.20
N PRO A 56 -2.64 -22.57 -1.09
CA PRO A 56 -1.72 -22.99 -2.15
C PRO A 56 -0.67 -21.91 -2.50
N SER A 57 -0.96 -20.62 -2.29
CA SER A 57 0.05 -19.57 -2.53
C SER A 57 0.83 -19.16 -1.28
N GLY A 58 0.41 -19.62 -0.09
CA GLY A 58 0.98 -19.21 1.19
C GLY A 58 0.76 -17.73 1.56
N LEU A 59 -0.08 -16.98 0.83
CA LEU A 59 -0.31 -15.56 1.13
C LEU A 59 -1.30 -15.39 2.29
N GLU A 60 -0.94 -14.54 3.24
CA GLU A 60 -1.81 -14.13 4.34
C GLU A 60 -2.14 -12.63 4.25
N VAL A 61 -3.40 -12.29 4.50
CA VAL A 61 -3.90 -10.92 4.61
C VAL A 61 -4.66 -10.77 5.92
N ARG A 62 -4.44 -9.64 6.60
CA ARG A 62 -5.20 -9.22 7.77
C ARG A 62 -6.05 -8.00 7.41
N CYS A 63 -7.33 -8.01 7.77
CA CYS A 63 -8.25 -6.92 7.48
C CYS A 63 -9.05 -6.53 8.74
N GLN A 64 -8.91 -5.27 9.16
CA GLN A 64 -9.58 -4.67 10.31
C GLN A 64 -10.15 -3.27 9.97
N GLN A 65 -10.60 -3.06 8.73
CA GLN A 65 -11.09 -1.74 8.27
C GLN A 65 -12.46 -1.41 8.83
N GLU A 66 -13.37 -2.38 8.83
CA GLU A 66 -14.77 -2.19 9.20
C GLU A 66 -15.08 -2.74 10.59
N ARG A 67 -16.17 -2.24 11.19
CA ARG A 67 -16.68 -2.75 12.47
C ARG A 67 -17.36 -4.12 12.33
N SER A 68 -17.77 -4.48 11.12
CA SER A 68 -18.45 -5.75 10.82
C SER A 68 -17.47 -6.81 10.32
N GLN A 69 -17.50 -7.99 10.95
CA GLN A 69 -16.74 -9.17 10.54
C GLN A 69 -17.07 -9.58 9.10
N ALA A 70 -18.34 -9.52 8.69
CA ALA A 70 -18.75 -9.94 7.35
C ALA A 70 -18.20 -9.01 6.25
N LEU A 71 -18.16 -7.70 6.51
CA LEU A 71 -17.50 -6.74 5.60
C LEU A 71 -15.99 -6.97 5.56
N ASN A 72 -15.34 -7.20 6.71
CA ASN A 72 -13.92 -7.52 6.74
C ASN A 72 -13.58 -8.82 6.01
N ARG A 73 -14.46 -9.83 6.01
CA ARG A 73 -14.29 -11.07 5.22
C ARG A 73 -14.30 -10.77 3.72
N PHE A 74 -15.26 -9.97 3.27
CA PHE A 74 -15.33 -9.54 1.87
C PHE A 74 -14.07 -8.75 1.45
N LEU A 75 -13.68 -7.77 2.28
CA LEU A 75 -12.49 -6.94 2.02
C LEU A 75 -11.21 -7.77 2.02
N ALA A 76 -11.05 -8.71 2.96
CA ALA A 76 -9.91 -9.61 3.02
C ALA A 76 -9.78 -10.44 1.74
N ARG A 77 -10.88 -11.01 1.22
CA ARG A 77 -10.90 -11.75 -0.05
C ARG A 77 -10.48 -10.86 -1.22
N ARG A 78 -11.06 -9.67 -1.32
CA ARG A 78 -10.74 -8.71 -2.38
C ARG A 78 -9.26 -8.30 -2.37
N ILE A 79 -8.70 -8.05 -1.20
CA ILE A 79 -7.28 -7.68 -1.04
C ILE A 79 -6.37 -8.86 -1.39
N LEU A 80 -6.69 -10.07 -0.92
CA LEU A 80 -5.92 -11.28 -1.16
C LEU A 80 -5.86 -11.61 -2.65
N LEU A 81 -6.99 -11.53 -3.36
CA LEU A 81 -7.05 -11.76 -4.81
C LEU A 81 -6.25 -10.72 -5.61
N ARG A 82 -6.30 -9.45 -5.21
CA ARG A 82 -5.44 -8.40 -5.82
C ARG A 82 -3.96 -8.68 -5.61
N ARG A 83 -3.57 -9.14 -4.41
CA ARG A 83 -2.18 -9.56 -4.15
C ARG A 83 -1.77 -10.76 -4.99
N LEU A 84 -2.66 -11.75 -5.14
CA LEU A 84 -2.43 -12.91 -6.01
C LEU A 84 -2.25 -12.49 -7.48
N GLU A 85 -3.11 -11.62 -7.97
CA GLU A 85 -2.98 -11.06 -9.32
C GLU A 85 -1.67 -10.31 -9.49
N ALA A 86 -1.31 -9.43 -8.54
CA ALA A 86 -0.06 -8.71 -8.57
C ALA A 86 1.16 -9.64 -8.51
N GLN A 87 1.07 -10.74 -7.75
CA GLN A 87 2.14 -11.75 -7.69
C GLN A 87 2.30 -12.49 -9.02
N ARG A 88 1.19 -12.81 -9.71
CA ARG A 88 1.23 -13.46 -11.04
C ARG A 88 1.73 -12.53 -12.14
N LEU A 89 1.34 -11.25 -12.11
CA LEU A 89 1.76 -10.26 -13.11
C LEU A 89 3.13 -9.64 -12.83
N GLY A 90 3.61 -9.73 -11.59
CA GLY A 90 4.90 -9.17 -11.16
C GLY A 90 5.03 -7.67 -11.45
N ALA A 91 6.16 -7.27 -12.04
CA ALA A 91 6.44 -5.87 -12.40
C ALA A 91 5.51 -5.29 -13.50
N ALA A 92 4.79 -6.15 -14.22
CA ALA A 92 3.81 -5.72 -15.22
C ALA A 92 2.48 -5.28 -14.59
N SER A 93 2.27 -5.49 -13.29
CA SER A 93 1.08 -4.99 -12.61
C SER A 93 0.99 -3.46 -12.72
N ALA A 94 -0.18 -2.97 -13.16
CA ALA A 94 -0.47 -1.54 -13.22
C ALA A 94 -0.23 -0.84 -11.87
N GLU A 95 -0.44 -1.55 -10.76
CA GLU A 95 -0.17 -1.04 -9.42
C GLU A 95 1.32 -0.82 -9.17
N ALA A 96 2.16 -1.78 -9.55
CA ALA A 96 3.62 -1.67 -9.44
C ALA A 96 4.14 -0.48 -10.27
N GLN A 97 3.63 -0.31 -11.49
CA GLN A 97 3.98 0.82 -12.36
C GLN A 97 3.54 2.16 -11.76
N ARG A 98 2.33 2.24 -11.19
CA ARG A 98 1.84 3.44 -10.49
C ARG A 98 2.71 3.79 -9.30
N ILE A 99 3.06 2.80 -8.46
CA ILE A 99 3.95 2.99 -7.31
C ILE A 99 5.33 3.47 -7.76
N ALA A 100 5.90 2.86 -8.80
CA ALA A 100 7.19 3.27 -9.37
C ALA A 100 7.15 4.71 -9.91
N LYS A 101 6.06 5.09 -10.59
CA LYS A 101 5.84 6.47 -11.08
C LYS A 101 5.78 7.47 -9.92
N ILE A 102 5.02 7.17 -8.87
CA ILE A 102 4.93 8.03 -7.67
C ILE A 102 6.30 8.17 -7.00
N ARG A 103 7.02 7.05 -6.81
CA ARG A 103 8.39 7.06 -6.25
C ARG A 103 9.34 7.91 -7.08
N ARG A 104 9.32 7.76 -8.41
CA ARG A 104 10.13 8.57 -9.34
C ARG A 104 9.79 10.05 -9.25
N GLN A 105 8.52 10.41 -9.16
CA GLN A 105 8.10 11.80 -8.98
C GLN A 105 8.59 12.39 -7.66
N LYS A 106 8.42 11.67 -6.54
CA LYS A 106 8.92 12.09 -5.22
C LYS A 106 10.44 12.26 -5.22
N TYR A 107 11.16 11.32 -5.82
CA TYR A 107 12.62 11.40 -5.97
C TYR A 107 13.05 12.63 -6.79
N ARG A 108 12.41 12.88 -7.95
CA ARG A 108 12.70 14.07 -8.78
C ARG A 108 12.47 15.38 -8.02
N ARG A 109 11.39 15.49 -7.24
CA ARG A 109 11.12 16.67 -6.40
C ARG A 109 12.22 16.88 -5.36
N SER A 110 12.60 15.82 -4.64
CA SER A 110 13.68 15.87 -3.66
C SER A 110 15.01 16.26 -4.28
N LYS A 111 15.36 15.66 -5.43
CA LYS A 111 16.60 15.96 -6.16
C LYS A 111 16.67 17.43 -6.57
N ARG A 112 15.61 17.98 -7.18
CA ARG A 112 15.54 19.41 -7.55
C ARG A 112 15.75 20.34 -6.37
N ALA A 113 15.15 20.04 -5.21
CA ALA A 113 15.33 20.84 -4.01
C ALA A 113 16.80 20.84 -3.52
N LYS A 114 17.45 19.67 -3.55
CA LYS A 114 18.88 19.53 -3.22
C LYS A 114 19.77 20.29 -4.20
N ASP A 115 19.51 20.16 -5.50
CA ASP A 115 20.29 20.83 -6.55
C ASP A 115 20.20 22.36 -6.42
N LYS A 116 19.00 22.89 -6.16
CA LYS A 116 18.78 24.34 -5.92
C LYS A 116 19.57 24.84 -4.72
N MET A 117 19.54 24.10 -3.61
CA MET A 117 20.30 24.44 -2.41
C MET A 117 21.81 24.46 -2.69
N LEU A 118 22.34 23.44 -3.38
CA LEU A 118 23.75 23.35 -3.71
C LEU A 118 24.19 24.51 -4.62
N ALA A 119 23.35 24.86 -5.62
CA ALA A 119 23.59 26.01 -6.48
C ALA A 119 23.64 27.33 -5.68
N ALA A 120 22.71 27.54 -4.75
CA ALA A 120 22.71 28.71 -3.87
C ALA A 120 23.98 28.80 -3.01
N LYS A 121 24.44 27.66 -2.44
CA LYS A 121 25.71 27.59 -1.70
C LYS A 121 26.91 27.96 -2.56
N LYS A 122 26.98 27.43 -3.79
CA LYS A 122 28.07 27.75 -4.75
C LYS A 122 28.10 29.23 -5.10
N LEU A 123 26.94 29.83 -5.40
CA LEU A 123 26.84 31.25 -5.71
C LEU A 123 27.29 32.12 -4.53
N HIS A 124 26.88 31.76 -3.32
CA HIS A 124 27.30 32.46 -2.11
C HIS A 124 28.80 32.34 -1.83
N ALA A 125 29.40 31.17 -2.06
CA ALA A 125 30.85 30.98 -1.96
C ALA A 125 31.61 31.87 -2.96
N ARG A 126 31.22 31.86 -4.25
CA ARG A 126 31.80 32.72 -5.29
C ARG A 126 31.67 34.21 -4.94
N LYS A 127 30.52 34.62 -4.41
CA LYS A 127 30.29 35.99 -3.94
C LYS A 127 31.25 36.38 -2.80
N LYS A 128 31.52 35.47 -1.86
CA LYS A 128 32.47 35.70 -0.75
C LYS A 128 33.90 35.79 -1.23
N GLU A 129 34.28 34.97 -2.21
CA GLU A 129 35.60 35.00 -2.83
C GLU A 129 35.87 36.33 -3.51
N LEU A 130 34.92 36.83 -4.31
CA LEU A 130 35.01 38.16 -4.94
C LEU A 130 35.06 39.34 -3.95
N ARG A 131 34.66 39.12 -2.70
CA ARG A 131 34.69 40.12 -1.63
C ARG A 131 35.93 40.04 -0.76
N ARG A 132 36.82 39.05 -0.97
CA ARG A 132 38.07 39.01 -0.21
C ARG A 132 38.89 40.24 -0.58
N PRO A 133 39.47 40.95 0.41
CA PRO A 133 40.41 42.00 0.09
C PRO A 133 41.59 41.41 -0.68
N PRO A 134 42.19 42.16 -1.62
CA PRO A 134 43.41 41.74 -2.28
C PRO A 134 44.50 41.48 -1.22
N GLY A 135 45.36 40.49 -1.48
CA GLY A 135 46.51 40.21 -0.63
C GLY A 135 47.47 41.41 -0.56
N PRO A 136 48.40 41.42 0.41
CA PRO A 136 49.40 42.48 0.49
C PRO A 136 50.16 42.59 -0.84
N LEU A 137 50.38 43.83 -1.30
CA LEU A 137 51.24 44.13 -2.43
C LEU A 137 52.69 44.03 -1.94
N GLU A 138 53.48 43.13 -2.55
CA GLU A 138 54.94 43.06 -2.36
C GLU A 138 55.65 44.22 -3.07
#